data_AF-A0A7Y6A7Q9-F1
#
_entry.id   AF-A0A7Y6A7Q9-F1
#
_cell.length_a   1.000
_cell.length_b   1.000
_cell.length_c   1.000
_cell.angle_alpha   90.00
_cell.angle_beta   90.00
_cell.angle_gamma   90.00
#
_symmetry.space_group_name_H-M   'P 1'
#
loop_
_entity.id
_entity.type
_entity.pdbx_description
1 polymer ?
#
loop_
_entity_poly.entity_id
_entity_poly.type
_entity_poly.pdbx_seq_one_letter_code
_entity_poly.pdbx_strand_id
1 'polypeptide(L)'
;FQAVAVHVVAERNRAAGGASAEPVPRTDFDAALAAAVRERLHAVSGERSLMAVGDAYAWVVLGAAGGPSPHRAEAFAEGVAKRFAALTGRAARVVVGAGPVVDRLDALPEAFDRAALAARAAAVLPGRDGFVRGEELGPYEVLLRIPAEDRRSLADLPAMRALDREDAQGVLAATLAAYFDNAGDVRRTAEVLCVHRATLYHRLRRIEAVTGCSLQDGDDRLTLHLGVKLRALAAGGDERP
;
A
#
# COMPACT_ATOMS: atom_id res chain seq x y z
N PHE A 1 -28.42 -10.07 -0.02
CA PHE A 1 -27.67 -8.88 0.46
C PHE A 1 -26.28 -9.04 -0.09
N GLN A 2 -25.68 -8.03 -0.71
CA GLN A 2 -24.27 -8.04 -1.07
C GLN A 2 -23.69 -6.67 -0.79
N ALA A 3 -22.51 -6.63 -0.19
CA ALA A 3 -21.86 -5.40 0.23
C ALA A 3 -20.34 -5.46 0.06
N VAL A 4 -19.73 -4.30 -0.10
CA VAL A 4 -18.27 -4.10 -0.02
C VAL A 4 -17.98 -3.09 1.07
N ALA A 5 -17.03 -3.45 1.93
CA ALA A 5 -16.45 -2.54 2.92
C ALA A 5 -15.35 -1.72 2.25
N VAL A 6 -15.35 -0.40 2.47
CA VAL A 6 -14.33 0.52 1.97
C VAL A 6 -13.79 1.34 3.12
N HIS A 7 -12.46 1.41 3.22
CA HIS A 7 -11.74 2.26 4.15
C HIS A 7 -11.05 3.38 3.38
N VAL A 8 -11.41 4.62 3.66
CA VAL A 8 -10.80 5.82 3.07
C VAL A 8 -9.99 6.51 4.14
N VAL A 9 -8.73 6.83 3.88
CA VAL A 9 -7.84 7.53 4.80
C VAL A 9 -7.29 8.77 4.11
N ALA A 10 -7.37 9.92 4.77
CA ALA A 10 -6.73 11.14 4.33
C ALA A 10 -5.29 11.21 4.86
N GLU A 11 -4.34 11.49 3.96
CA GLU A 11 -2.93 11.63 4.27
C GLU A 11 -2.41 12.98 3.76
N ARG A 12 -1.63 13.70 4.56
CA ARG A 12 -0.95 14.91 4.07
C ARG A 12 0.02 14.55 2.96
N ASN A 13 0.10 15.39 1.93
CA ASN A 13 1.08 15.19 0.86
C ASN A 13 2.48 15.49 1.39
N ARG A 14 3.35 14.47 1.42
CA ARG A 14 4.77 14.60 1.80
C ARG A 14 5.52 15.62 0.91
N ALA A 15 5.06 15.82 -0.32
CA ALA A 15 5.70 16.72 -1.31
C ALA A 15 5.30 18.21 -1.18
N ALA A 16 4.43 18.60 -0.24
CA ALA A 16 4.06 20.01 -0.03
C ALA A 16 5.11 20.79 0.79
N GLY A 17 6.36 20.31 0.84
CA GLY A 17 7.51 20.97 1.46
C GLY A 17 8.10 22.12 0.63
N GLY A 18 7.26 22.88 -0.07
CA GLY A 18 7.65 24.20 -0.59
C GLY A 18 7.43 25.22 0.52
N ALA A 19 8.51 25.81 1.02
CA ALA A 19 8.48 26.86 2.04
C ALA A 19 7.58 28.03 1.59
N SER A 20 6.33 28.07 2.07
CA SER A 20 5.39 29.21 2.15
C SER A 20 3.90 28.78 2.26
N ALA A 21 3.56 27.48 2.16
CA ALA A 21 2.17 27.07 2.37
C ALA A 21 1.82 27.01 3.87
N GLU A 22 0.95 27.92 4.31
CA GLU A 22 0.40 27.93 5.67
C GLU A 22 -0.26 26.55 5.96
N PRO A 23 0.02 25.92 7.11
CA PRO A 23 -0.47 24.57 7.38
C PRO A 23 -2.00 24.59 7.50
N VAL A 24 -2.68 23.93 6.55
CA VAL A 24 -4.14 23.74 6.61
C VAL A 24 -4.51 23.03 7.93
N PRO A 25 -5.42 23.60 8.74
CA PRO A 25 -5.90 22.99 9.97
C PRO A 25 -6.41 21.56 9.77
N ARG A 26 -6.16 20.66 10.74
CA ARG A 26 -6.62 19.26 10.66
C ARG A 26 -8.14 19.13 10.54
N THR A 27 -8.88 19.99 11.22
CA THR A 27 -10.35 20.08 11.16
C THR A 27 -10.88 20.30 9.74
N ASP A 28 -10.10 20.94 8.87
CA ASP A 28 -10.51 21.22 7.49
C ASP A 28 -10.40 19.97 6.61
N PHE A 29 -9.50 19.03 6.96
CA PHE A 29 -9.38 17.76 6.25
C PHE A 29 -10.51 16.79 6.59
N ASP A 30 -10.95 16.74 7.84
CA ASP A 30 -12.05 15.85 8.24
C ASP A 30 -13.36 16.31 7.60
N ALA A 31 -13.61 17.63 7.59
CA ALA A 31 -14.75 18.21 6.89
C ALA A 31 -14.69 17.96 5.39
N ALA A 32 -13.51 18.15 4.76
CA ALA A 32 -13.32 17.89 3.34
C ALA A 32 -13.50 16.40 2.99
N LEU A 33 -13.00 15.50 3.82
CA LEU A 33 -13.15 14.05 3.64
C LEU A 33 -14.61 13.64 3.75
N ALA A 34 -15.30 14.10 4.80
CA ALA A 34 -16.73 13.83 4.98
C ALA A 34 -17.56 14.36 3.81
N ALA A 35 -17.26 15.57 3.32
CA ALA A 35 -17.94 16.16 2.17
C ALA A 35 -17.67 15.36 0.88
N ALA A 36 -16.40 15.01 0.61
CA ALA A 36 -16.03 14.24 -0.57
C ALA A 36 -16.70 12.87 -0.61
N VAL A 37 -16.67 12.13 0.51
CA VAL A 37 -17.30 10.81 0.62
C VAL A 37 -18.82 10.92 0.46
N ARG A 38 -19.47 11.87 1.13
CA ARG A 38 -20.93 12.06 1.06
C ARG A 38 -21.41 12.41 -0.36
N GLU A 39 -20.72 13.33 -1.03
CA GLU A 39 -21.03 13.71 -2.41
C GLU A 39 -20.92 12.51 -3.36
N ARG A 40 -19.88 11.68 -3.18
CA ARG A 40 -19.72 10.46 -3.97
C ARG A 40 -20.77 9.41 -3.69
N LEU A 41 -21.17 9.21 -2.43
CA LEU A 41 -22.28 8.31 -2.10
C LEU A 41 -23.60 8.73 -2.76
N HIS A 42 -23.89 10.04 -2.83
CA HIS A 42 -25.06 10.54 -3.55
C HIS A 42 -24.95 10.35 -5.07
N ALA A 43 -23.75 10.49 -5.64
CA ALA A 43 -23.51 10.31 -7.07
C ALA A 43 -23.64 8.85 -7.53
N VAL A 44 -23.38 7.86 -6.67
CA VAL A 44 -23.57 6.42 -6.95
C VAL A 44 -25.04 6.00 -6.68
N SER A 45 -25.98 6.91 -6.98
CA SER A 45 -27.42 6.80 -6.72
C SER A 45 -28.03 5.43 -7.11
N GLY A 46 -28.70 4.78 -6.15
CA GLY A 46 -29.37 3.47 -6.29
C GLY A 46 -29.01 2.45 -5.20
N GLU A 47 -28.09 2.80 -4.30
CA GLU A 47 -27.44 1.90 -3.36
C GLU A 47 -27.85 2.18 -1.90
N ARG A 48 -28.01 1.12 -1.09
CA ARG A 48 -28.08 1.23 0.37
C ARG A 48 -26.65 1.38 0.85
N SER A 49 -26.27 2.58 1.29
CA SER A 49 -24.95 2.86 1.83
C SER A 49 -25.01 3.24 3.30
N LEU A 50 -23.96 2.85 4.02
CA LEU A 50 -23.71 3.31 5.38
C LEU A 50 -22.31 3.91 5.42
N MET A 51 -22.15 5.00 6.15
CA MET A 51 -20.88 5.69 6.31
C MET A 51 -20.67 6.07 7.77
N ALA A 52 -19.44 5.91 8.25
CA ALA A 52 -18.96 6.49 9.49
C ALA A 52 -17.68 7.28 9.20
N VAL A 53 -17.58 8.49 9.74
CA VAL A 53 -16.37 9.33 9.62
C VAL A 53 -15.73 9.43 10.98
N GLY A 54 -14.41 9.29 11.02
CA GLY A 54 -13.58 9.62 12.17
C GLY A 54 -12.46 10.58 11.76
N ASP A 55 -11.50 10.78 12.66
CA ASP A 55 -10.38 11.68 12.44
C ASP A 55 -9.49 11.19 11.28
N ALA A 56 -9.52 11.91 10.17
CA ALA A 56 -8.82 11.64 8.93
C ALA A 56 -9.16 10.28 8.25
N TYR A 57 -10.28 9.65 8.59
CA TYR A 57 -10.73 8.44 7.89
C TYR A 57 -12.25 8.34 7.76
N ALA A 58 -12.70 7.55 6.79
CA ALA A 58 -14.10 7.17 6.64
C ALA A 58 -14.23 5.67 6.35
N TRP A 59 -15.19 5.04 7.02
CA TRP A 59 -15.67 3.70 6.71
C TRP A 59 -16.94 3.81 5.90
N VAL A 60 -17.03 3.02 4.84
CA VAL A 60 -18.17 3.01 3.93
C VAL A 60 -18.58 1.58 3.64
N VAL A 61 -19.88 1.30 3.69
CA VAL A 61 -20.47 0.06 3.18
C VAL A 61 -21.23 0.42 1.91
N LEU A 62 -20.84 -0.19 0.80
CA LEU A 62 -21.53 -0.03 -0.48
C LEU A 62 -22.39 -1.27 -0.73
N GLY A 63 -23.72 -1.12 -0.64
CA GLY A 63 -24.68 -2.18 -0.91
C GLY A 63 -25.53 -1.85 -2.14
N ALA A 64 -25.43 -2.64 -3.21
CA ALA A 64 -26.08 -2.34 -4.48
C ALA A 64 -27.13 -3.37 -4.90
N ALA A 65 -28.21 -2.92 -5.55
CA ALA A 65 -29.26 -3.78 -6.10
C ALA A 65 -28.77 -4.70 -7.24
N GLY A 66 -27.69 -4.33 -7.93
CA GLY A 66 -27.02 -5.13 -8.98
C GLY A 66 -25.74 -5.84 -8.52
N GLY A 67 -25.52 -5.93 -7.21
CA GLY A 67 -24.28 -6.45 -6.61
C GLY A 67 -23.15 -5.42 -6.61
N PRO A 68 -22.29 -5.40 -5.58
CA PRO A 68 -21.08 -4.61 -5.59
C PRO A 68 -20.06 -5.26 -6.55
N SER A 69 -19.32 -4.44 -7.30
CA SER A 69 -18.21 -4.91 -8.13
C SER A 69 -16.92 -4.20 -7.74
N PRO A 70 -15.75 -4.83 -7.93
CA PRO A 70 -14.46 -4.20 -7.67
C PRO A 70 -14.29 -2.85 -8.40
N HIS A 71 -14.79 -2.76 -9.63
CA HIS A 71 -14.76 -1.52 -10.41
C HIS A 71 -15.58 -0.38 -9.80
N ARG A 72 -16.64 -0.69 -9.03
CA ARG A 72 -17.40 0.35 -8.33
C ARG A 72 -16.66 0.90 -7.12
N ALA A 73 -16.00 0.03 -6.35
CA ALA A 73 -15.16 0.49 -5.24
C ALA A 73 -14.01 1.36 -5.74
N GLU A 74 -13.42 1.02 -6.88
CA GLU A 74 -12.38 1.79 -7.56
C GLU A 74 -12.92 3.15 -8.07
N ALA A 75 -14.05 3.17 -8.79
CA ALA A 75 -14.67 4.41 -9.28
C ALA A 75 -15.14 5.32 -8.13
N PHE A 76 -15.57 4.72 -7.02
CA PHE A 76 -15.87 5.43 -5.78
C PHE A 76 -14.59 6.07 -5.21
N ALA A 77 -13.51 5.30 -5.06
CA ALA A 77 -12.21 5.76 -4.58
C ALA A 77 -11.66 6.92 -5.42
N GLU A 78 -11.65 6.78 -6.75
CA GLU A 78 -11.19 7.80 -7.69
C GLU A 78 -12.02 9.10 -7.55
N GLY A 79 -13.33 8.97 -7.43
CA GLY A 79 -14.22 10.10 -7.22
C GLY A 79 -13.97 10.82 -5.89
N VAL A 80 -13.75 10.07 -4.81
CA VAL A 80 -13.43 10.64 -3.49
C VAL A 80 -12.09 11.36 -3.55
N ALA A 81 -11.08 10.76 -4.19
CA ALA A 81 -9.76 11.35 -4.33
C ALA A 81 -9.78 12.67 -5.12
N LYS A 82 -10.47 12.69 -6.27
CA LYS A 82 -10.65 13.91 -7.08
C LYS A 82 -11.33 15.02 -6.29
N ARG A 83 -12.41 14.69 -5.58
CA ARG A 83 -13.17 15.68 -4.83
C ARG A 83 -12.42 16.20 -3.61
N PHE A 84 -11.78 15.31 -2.86
CA PHE A 84 -10.95 15.68 -1.72
C PHE A 84 -9.81 16.60 -2.13
N ALA A 85 -9.07 16.25 -3.19
CA ALA A 85 -8.01 17.09 -3.73
C ALA A 85 -8.49 18.49 -4.16
N ALA A 86 -9.70 18.60 -4.71
CA ALA A 86 -10.31 19.88 -5.06
C ALA A 86 -10.67 20.72 -3.83
N LEU A 87 -11.14 20.09 -2.74
CA LEU A 87 -11.49 20.76 -1.49
C LEU A 87 -10.26 21.20 -0.68
N THR A 88 -9.16 20.44 -0.75
CA THR A 88 -7.96 20.69 0.05
C THR A 88 -6.83 21.37 -0.73
N GLY A 89 -7.06 21.79 -1.97
CA GLY A 89 -6.01 22.36 -2.82
C GLY A 89 -4.79 21.45 -3.01
N ARG A 90 -4.98 20.12 -2.97
CA ARG A 90 -3.90 19.10 -2.99
C ARG A 90 -2.88 19.19 -1.85
N ALA A 91 -3.22 19.83 -0.72
CA ALA A 91 -2.39 19.75 0.49
C ALA A 91 -2.36 18.34 1.11
N ALA A 92 -3.35 17.51 0.77
CA ALA A 92 -3.49 16.14 1.20
C ALA A 92 -3.98 15.27 0.02
N ARG A 93 -3.77 13.96 0.15
CA ARG A 93 -4.32 12.90 -0.70
C ARG A 93 -5.23 12.01 0.11
N VAL A 94 -5.97 11.14 -0.56
CA VAL A 94 -6.62 10.00 0.08
C VAL A 94 -6.02 8.71 -0.42
N VAL A 95 -6.01 7.71 0.44
CA VAL A 95 -5.74 6.33 0.11
C VAL A 95 -6.97 5.50 0.48
N VAL A 96 -7.28 4.50 -0.32
CA VAL A 96 -8.52 3.76 -0.25
C VAL A 96 -8.24 2.27 -0.33
N GLY A 97 -8.80 1.52 0.61
CA GLY A 97 -8.81 0.07 0.59
C GLY A 97 -10.22 -0.45 0.45
N ALA A 98 -10.41 -1.44 -0.42
CA ALA A 98 -11.68 -2.18 -0.51
C ALA A 98 -11.50 -3.59 0.05
N GLY A 99 -12.44 -4.04 0.86
CA GLY A 99 -12.56 -5.42 1.30
C GLY A 99 -13.26 -6.28 0.24
N PRO A 100 -13.36 -7.60 0.48
CA PRO A 100 -14.07 -8.50 -0.41
C PRO A 100 -15.57 -8.21 -0.47
N VAL A 101 -16.19 -8.67 -1.55
CA VAL A 101 -17.66 -8.73 -1.66
C VAL A 101 -18.18 -9.76 -0.66
N VAL A 102 -19.05 -9.35 0.25
CA VAL A 102 -19.70 -10.22 1.23
C VAL A 102 -21.21 -10.25 1.02
N ASP A 103 -21.83 -11.40 1.28
CA ASP A 103 -23.29 -11.60 1.14
C ASP A 103 -24.03 -11.74 2.48
N ARG A 104 -23.29 -11.69 3.58
CA ARG A 104 -23.78 -11.77 4.95
C ARG A 104 -23.30 -10.59 5.79
N LEU A 105 -24.16 -10.12 6.71
CA LEU A 105 -23.85 -9.01 7.59
C LEU A 105 -22.72 -9.32 8.59
N ASP A 106 -22.63 -10.57 9.04
CA ASP A 106 -21.62 -11.00 10.01
C ASP A 106 -20.22 -11.19 9.40
N ALA A 107 -20.09 -11.13 8.07
CA ALA A 107 -18.81 -11.10 7.37
C ALA A 107 -18.27 -9.65 7.19
N LEU A 108 -19.06 -8.62 7.51
CA LEU A 108 -18.63 -7.22 7.40
C LEU A 108 -17.41 -6.87 8.28
N PRO A 109 -17.28 -7.35 9.53
CA PRO A 109 -16.08 -7.07 10.34
C PRO A 109 -14.79 -7.52 9.65
N GLU A 110 -14.75 -8.74 9.12
CA GLU A 110 -13.58 -9.24 8.39
C GLU A 110 -13.35 -8.44 7.10
N ALA A 111 -14.43 -8.07 6.39
CA ALA A 111 -14.32 -7.23 5.20
C ALA A 111 -13.73 -5.84 5.52
N PHE A 112 -14.10 -5.25 6.67
CA PHE A 112 -13.52 -4.01 7.16
C PHE A 112 -12.03 -4.18 7.51
N ASP A 113 -11.65 -5.25 8.22
CA ASP A 113 -10.24 -5.52 8.53
C ASP A 113 -9.39 -5.61 7.26
N ARG A 114 -9.87 -6.34 6.24
CA ARG A 114 -9.18 -6.43 4.94
C ARG A 114 -9.15 -5.09 4.21
N ALA A 115 -10.22 -4.30 4.26
CA ALA A 115 -10.25 -2.96 3.68
C ALA A 115 -9.23 -2.02 4.37
N ALA A 116 -9.08 -2.10 5.69
CA ALA A 116 -8.06 -1.35 6.41
C ALA A 116 -6.63 -1.78 6.03
N LEU A 117 -6.37 -3.08 5.92
CA LEU A 117 -5.07 -3.58 5.44
C LEU A 117 -4.80 -3.10 4.00
N ALA A 118 -5.82 -3.11 3.13
CA ALA A 118 -5.72 -2.61 1.77
C ALA A 118 -5.40 -1.11 1.72
N ALA A 119 -6.06 -0.28 2.53
CA ALA A 119 -5.76 1.14 2.60
C ALA A 119 -4.34 1.41 3.12
N ARG A 120 -3.87 0.64 4.12
CA ARG A 120 -2.49 0.70 4.59
C ARG A 120 -1.51 0.32 3.47
N ALA A 121 -1.80 -0.72 2.69
CA ALA A 121 -1.00 -1.09 1.54
C ALA A 121 -0.95 0.03 0.49
N ALA A 122 -2.09 0.65 0.18
CA ALA A 122 -2.19 1.79 -0.74
C ALA A 122 -1.38 3.00 -0.26
N ALA A 123 -1.23 3.18 1.06
CA ALA A 123 -0.40 4.23 1.65
C ALA A 123 1.09 3.99 1.48
N VAL A 124 1.55 2.77 1.74
CA VAL A 124 2.99 2.48 1.94
C VAL A 124 3.66 1.81 0.75
N LEU A 125 2.93 1.07 -0.08
CA LEU A 125 3.53 0.34 -1.19
C LEU A 125 3.71 1.23 -2.42
N PRO A 126 4.91 1.22 -3.03
CA PRO A 126 5.16 1.98 -4.26
C PRO A 126 4.33 1.45 -5.43
N GLY A 127 3.99 2.34 -6.36
CA GLY A 127 3.26 2.00 -7.58
C GLY A 127 1.78 1.64 -7.37
N ARG A 128 1.20 1.95 -6.21
CA ARG A 128 -0.23 1.85 -5.96
C ARG A 128 -0.85 3.25 -6.04
N ASP A 129 -1.79 3.45 -6.95
CA ASP A 129 -2.42 4.75 -7.25
C ASP A 129 -3.46 5.17 -6.19
N GLY A 130 -3.14 4.99 -4.90
CA GLY A 130 -4.02 5.33 -3.79
C GLY A 130 -5.25 4.43 -3.65
N PHE A 131 -5.37 3.35 -4.43
CA PHE A 131 -6.43 2.34 -4.27
C PHE A 131 -5.84 0.92 -4.30
N VAL A 132 -6.28 0.08 -3.37
CA VAL A 132 -5.92 -1.36 -3.32
C VAL A 132 -7.16 -2.17 -2.94
N ARG A 133 -7.30 -3.35 -3.56
CA ARG A 133 -8.29 -4.35 -3.16
C ARG A 133 -7.66 -5.33 -2.17
N GLY A 134 -8.41 -5.72 -1.14
CA GLY A 134 -7.94 -6.63 -0.09
C GLY A 134 -7.48 -7.97 -0.66
N GLU A 135 -8.13 -8.45 -1.71
CA GLU A 135 -7.79 -9.69 -2.41
C GLU A 135 -6.45 -9.62 -3.16
N GLU A 136 -5.90 -8.43 -3.41
CA GLU A 136 -4.62 -8.23 -4.09
C GLU A 136 -3.42 -8.13 -3.13
N LEU A 137 -3.66 -8.18 -1.81
CA LEU A 137 -2.61 -7.99 -0.82
C LEU A 137 -1.56 -9.10 -0.83
N GLY A 138 -1.98 -10.33 -1.14
CA GLY A 138 -1.10 -11.50 -1.13
C GLY A 138 -0.29 -11.58 0.18
N PRO A 139 1.06 -11.75 0.13
CA PRO A 139 1.87 -11.85 1.33
C PRO A 139 1.86 -10.58 2.20
N TYR A 140 1.57 -9.41 1.62
CA TYR A 140 1.49 -8.17 2.40
C TYR A 140 0.33 -8.17 3.40
N GLU A 141 -0.73 -8.98 3.19
CA GLU A 141 -1.84 -9.07 4.15
C GLU A 141 -1.33 -9.52 5.53
N VAL A 142 -0.50 -10.58 5.55
CA VAL A 142 0.10 -11.11 6.78
C VAL A 142 1.07 -10.09 7.38
N LEU A 143 1.93 -9.49 6.54
CA LEU A 143 2.93 -8.53 7.01
C LEU A 143 2.27 -7.28 7.61
N LEU A 144 1.19 -6.77 7.02
CA LEU A 144 0.50 -5.55 7.49
C LEU A 144 -0.27 -5.74 8.80
N ARG A 145 -0.51 -6.99 9.21
CA ARG A 145 -1.06 -7.31 10.55
C ARG A 145 -0.01 -7.20 11.65
N ILE A 146 1.28 -7.26 11.30
CA ILE A 146 2.36 -7.06 12.26
C ILE A 146 2.40 -5.55 12.63
N PRO A 147 2.48 -5.20 13.92
CA PRO A 147 2.63 -3.82 14.37
C PRO A 147 3.77 -3.07 13.66
N ALA A 148 3.62 -1.75 13.49
CA ALA A 148 4.59 -0.96 12.72
C ALA A 148 5.99 -0.95 13.35
N GLU A 149 6.09 -0.89 14.68
CA GLU A 149 7.36 -1.03 15.41
C GLU A 149 8.04 -2.38 15.13
N ASP A 150 7.29 -3.47 15.24
CA ASP A 150 7.80 -4.82 15.03
C ASP A 150 8.22 -5.02 13.58
N ARG A 151 7.46 -4.50 12.60
CA ARG A 151 7.84 -4.54 11.18
C ARG A 151 9.18 -3.86 10.91
N ARG A 152 9.47 -2.73 11.57
CA ARG A 152 10.77 -2.05 11.42
C ARG A 152 11.90 -2.89 11.98
N SER A 153 11.70 -3.47 13.17
CA SER A 153 12.69 -4.38 13.76
C SER A 153 12.92 -5.61 12.87
N LEU A 154 11.86 -6.20 12.32
CA LEU A 154 11.94 -7.34 11.43
C LEU A 154 12.49 -6.99 10.03
N ALA A 155 12.41 -5.72 9.60
CA ALA A 155 13.04 -5.26 8.35
C ALA A 155 14.57 -5.16 8.48
N ASP A 156 15.08 -5.08 9.70
CA ASP A 156 16.50 -4.92 10.04
C ASP A 156 17.20 -6.29 10.24
N LEU A 157 17.00 -7.20 9.28
CA LEU A 157 17.64 -8.52 9.30
C LEU A 157 19.17 -8.39 9.12
N PRO A 158 19.99 -9.29 9.70
CA PRO A 158 21.45 -9.27 9.54
C PRO A 158 21.91 -9.22 8.08
N ALA A 159 21.32 -10.05 7.22
CA ALA A 159 21.59 -10.09 5.79
C ALA A 159 21.28 -8.75 5.12
N MET A 160 20.15 -8.15 5.50
CA MET A 160 19.70 -6.90 4.94
C MET A 160 20.56 -5.70 5.38
N ARG A 161 21.00 -5.66 6.65
CA ARG A 161 22.01 -4.70 7.13
C ARG A 161 23.34 -4.85 6.41
N ALA A 162 23.80 -6.07 6.18
CA ALA A 162 25.03 -6.32 5.46
C ALA A 162 24.94 -5.78 4.02
N LEU A 163 23.79 -5.97 3.36
CA LEU A 163 23.53 -5.41 2.04
C LEU A 163 23.62 -3.88 2.03
N ASP A 164 23.01 -3.19 2.99
CA ASP A 164 23.00 -1.72 3.04
C ASP A 164 24.39 -1.11 3.17
N ARG A 165 25.27 -1.73 3.98
CA ARG A 165 26.64 -1.24 4.18
C ARG A 165 27.44 -1.21 2.88
N GLU A 166 27.13 -2.10 1.96
CA GLU A 166 27.83 -2.29 0.70
C GLU A 166 27.07 -1.71 -0.52
N ASP A 167 25.82 -1.25 -0.32
CA ASP A 167 24.92 -0.81 -1.38
C ASP A 167 24.44 0.63 -1.17
N ALA A 168 25.39 1.56 -1.03
CA ALA A 168 25.11 2.97 -0.79
C ALA A 168 24.16 3.63 -1.82
N GLN A 169 24.08 3.07 -3.02
CA GLN A 169 23.22 3.56 -4.11
C GLN A 169 21.92 2.75 -4.28
N GLY A 170 21.67 1.74 -3.44
CA GLY A 170 20.47 0.90 -3.48
C GLY A 170 20.33 -0.01 -4.71
N VAL A 171 21.41 -0.19 -5.49
CA VAL A 171 21.40 -0.93 -6.75
C VAL A 171 21.23 -2.44 -6.52
N LEU A 172 21.90 -2.99 -5.50
CA LEU A 172 21.78 -4.40 -5.14
C LEU A 172 20.42 -4.69 -4.51
N ALA A 173 19.92 -3.83 -3.63
CA ALA A 173 18.59 -3.93 -3.05
C ALA A 173 17.49 -3.89 -4.14
N ALA A 174 17.58 -2.94 -5.08
CA ALA A 174 16.66 -2.87 -6.22
C ALA A 174 16.76 -4.11 -7.13
N THR A 175 17.98 -4.62 -7.33
CA THR A 175 18.21 -5.86 -8.10
C THR A 175 17.55 -7.06 -7.42
N LEU A 176 17.69 -7.19 -6.10
CA LEU A 176 17.09 -8.27 -5.32
C LEU A 176 15.56 -8.22 -5.33
N ALA A 177 14.99 -7.02 -5.18
CA ALA A 177 13.54 -6.80 -5.28
C ALA A 177 13.01 -7.21 -6.66
N ALA A 178 13.62 -6.71 -7.75
CA ALA A 178 13.23 -7.07 -9.10
C ALA A 178 13.40 -8.57 -9.37
N TYR A 179 14.46 -9.19 -8.85
CA TYR A 179 14.69 -10.63 -8.98
C TYR A 179 13.54 -11.44 -8.35
N PHE A 180 13.12 -11.09 -7.14
CA PHE A 180 12.01 -11.78 -6.48
C PHE A 180 10.64 -11.48 -7.08
N ASP A 181 10.39 -10.24 -7.50
CA ASP A 181 9.14 -9.87 -8.17
C ASP A 181 8.96 -10.58 -9.53
N ASN A 182 10.06 -11.00 -10.15
CA ASN A 182 10.06 -11.83 -11.36
C ASN A 182 10.27 -13.32 -11.06
N ALA A 183 9.94 -13.78 -9.84
CA ALA A 183 10.01 -15.18 -9.40
C ALA A 183 11.40 -15.83 -9.53
N GLY A 184 12.47 -15.03 -9.61
CA GLY A 184 13.83 -15.48 -9.84
C GLY A 184 14.20 -15.69 -11.32
N ASP A 185 13.34 -15.27 -12.26
CA ASP A 185 13.64 -15.31 -13.70
C ASP A 185 14.72 -14.27 -14.04
N VAL A 186 15.93 -14.75 -14.30
CA VAL A 186 17.09 -13.93 -14.63
C VAL A 186 16.88 -13.12 -15.91
N ARG A 187 16.23 -13.68 -16.95
CA ARG A 187 16.03 -12.98 -18.22
C ARG A 187 15.06 -11.82 -18.03
N ARG A 188 13.90 -12.11 -17.44
CA ARG A 188 12.87 -11.10 -17.18
C ARG A 188 13.36 -10.01 -16.22
N THR A 189 14.14 -10.39 -15.20
CA THR A 189 14.76 -9.43 -14.27
C THR A 189 15.74 -8.50 -14.98
N ALA A 190 16.60 -9.05 -15.86
CA ALA A 190 17.56 -8.25 -16.61
C ALA A 190 16.88 -7.24 -17.55
N GLU A 191 15.78 -7.66 -18.20
CA GLU A 191 14.93 -6.80 -19.04
C GLU A 191 14.29 -5.67 -18.23
N VAL A 192 13.65 -5.98 -17.09
CA VAL A 192 13.02 -4.97 -16.22
C VAL A 192 14.03 -3.96 -15.67
N LEU A 193 15.25 -4.42 -15.34
CA LEU A 193 16.32 -3.56 -14.84
C LEU A 193 17.11 -2.86 -15.96
N CYS A 194 16.81 -3.13 -17.24
CA CYS A 194 17.55 -2.65 -18.40
C CYS A 194 19.07 -2.90 -18.32
N VAL A 195 19.47 -4.09 -17.83
CA VAL A 195 20.88 -4.48 -17.72
C VAL A 195 21.17 -5.75 -18.51
N HIS A 196 22.44 -5.94 -18.86
CA HIS A 196 22.87 -7.20 -19.46
C HIS A 196 22.82 -8.36 -18.44
N ARG A 197 22.52 -9.58 -18.91
CA ARG A 197 22.43 -10.78 -18.06
C ARG A 197 23.70 -11.04 -17.25
N ALA A 198 24.88 -10.80 -17.84
CA ALA A 198 26.16 -10.94 -17.14
C ALA A 198 26.28 -9.97 -15.95
N THR A 199 25.80 -8.74 -16.11
CA THR A 199 25.76 -7.73 -15.03
C THR A 199 24.82 -8.17 -13.92
N LEU A 200 23.65 -8.71 -14.26
CA LEU A 200 22.71 -9.25 -13.27
C LEU A 200 23.35 -10.40 -12.47
N TYR A 201 24.00 -11.37 -13.12
CA TYR A 201 24.72 -12.44 -12.42
C TYR A 201 25.82 -11.92 -11.49
N HIS A 202 26.57 -10.91 -11.93
CA HIS A 202 27.55 -10.26 -11.06
C HIS A 202 26.90 -9.67 -9.81
N ARG A 203 25.79 -8.94 -9.96
CA ARG A 203 25.05 -8.35 -8.83
C ARG A 203 24.48 -9.41 -7.90
N LEU A 204 23.86 -10.48 -8.42
CA LEU A 204 23.33 -11.58 -7.61
C LEU A 204 24.44 -12.28 -6.80
N ARG A 205 25.58 -12.57 -7.43
CA ARG A 205 26.75 -13.13 -6.71
C ARG A 205 27.30 -12.18 -5.65
N ARG A 206 27.29 -10.86 -5.92
CA ARG A 206 27.69 -9.86 -4.93
C ARG A 206 26.72 -9.83 -3.75
N ILE A 207 25.41 -9.94 -4.00
CA ILE A 207 24.39 -10.03 -2.95
C ILE A 207 24.66 -11.27 -2.08
N GLU A 208 24.85 -12.45 -2.65
CA GLU A 208 25.17 -13.67 -1.89
C GLU A 208 26.45 -13.49 -1.06
N ALA A 209 27.51 -12.93 -1.65
CA ALA A 209 28.78 -12.71 -0.96
C ALA A 209 28.69 -11.72 0.21
N VAL A 210 27.89 -10.65 0.07
CA VAL A 210 27.74 -9.62 1.11
C VAL A 210 26.79 -10.08 2.21
N THR A 211 25.69 -10.73 1.84
CA THR A 211 24.66 -11.15 2.79
C THR A 211 25.01 -12.44 3.52
N GLY A 212 25.86 -13.28 2.93
CA GLY A 212 26.14 -14.64 3.40
C GLY A 212 25.04 -15.65 3.05
N CYS A 213 23.93 -15.20 2.46
CA CYS A 213 22.81 -16.03 2.04
C CYS A 213 23.03 -16.62 0.64
N SER A 214 22.55 -17.83 0.41
CA SER A 214 22.48 -18.43 -0.92
C SER A 214 21.09 -18.28 -1.55
N LEU A 215 21.01 -17.82 -2.80
CA LEU A 215 19.76 -17.73 -3.56
C LEU A 215 19.26 -19.11 -4.05
N GLN A 216 20.08 -20.14 -3.90
CA GLN A 216 19.73 -21.54 -4.18
C GLN A 216 19.20 -22.28 -2.95
N ASP A 217 19.39 -21.71 -1.75
CA ASP A 217 18.80 -22.22 -0.52
C ASP A 217 17.41 -21.61 -0.28
N GLY A 218 16.47 -22.43 0.19
CA GLY A 218 15.08 -22.03 0.35
C GLY A 218 14.86 -21.03 1.48
N ASP A 219 15.51 -21.24 2.63
CA ASP A 219 15.33 -20.44 3.83
C ASP A 219 16.07 -19.10 3.70
N ASP A 220 17.27 -19.11 3.11
CA ASP A 220 17.99 -17.90 2.75
C ASP A 220 17.20 -17.04 1.76
N ARG A 221 16.63 -17.67 0.73
CA ARG A 221 15.80 -16.97 -0.25
C ARG A 221 14.55 -16.37 0.38
N LEU A 222 13.88 -17.11 1.28
CA LEU A 222 12.74 -16.60 2.03
C LEU A 222 13.14 -15.43 2.94
N THR A 223 14.26 -15.54 3.64
CA THR A 223 14.81 -14.50 4.52
C THR A 223 15.04 -13.20 3.76
N LEU A 224 15.72 -13.28 2.62
CA LEU A 224 15.98 -12.13 1.76
C LEU A 224 14.69 -11.53 1.18
N HIS A 225 13.77 -12.37 0.72
CA HIS A 225 12.51 -11.90 0.13
C HIS A 225 11.63 -11.21 1.19
N LEU A 226 11.52 -11.79 2.39
CA LEU A 226 10.82 -11.18 3.51
C LEU A 226 11.45 -9.84 3.89
N GLY A 227 12.78 -9.77 3.98
CA GLY A 227 13.53 -8.54 4.23
C GLY A 227 13.20 -7.43 3.22
N VAL A 228 13.18 -7.76 1.93
CA VAL A 228 12.77 -6.82 0.87
C VAL A 228 11.32 -6.34 1.07
N LYS A 229 10.38 -7.23 1.34
CA LYS A 229 8.95 -6.86 1.49
C LYS A 229 8.71 -6.01 2.75
N LEU A 230 9.36 -6.35 3.87
CA LEU A 230 9.27 -5.57 5.10
C LEU A 230 9.88 -4.17 4.94
N ARG A 231 10.99 -4.04 4.20
CA ARG A 231 11.57 -2.73 3.87
C ARG A 231 10.66 -1.87 3.03
N ALA A 232 9.98 -2.45 2.04
CA ALA A 232 8.98 -1.71 1.27
C ALA A 232 7.86 -1.16 2.16
N LEU A 233 7.44 -1.93 3.18
CA LEU A 233 6.45 -1.49 4.16
C LEU A 233 6.99 -0.44 5.15
N ALA A 234 8.28 -0.50 5.50
CA ALA A 234 8.93 0.44 6.41
C ALA A 234 9.22 1.79 5.74
N ALA A 235 9.71 1.79 4.50
CA ALA A 235 10.01 3.00 3.73
C ALA A 235 8.76 3.87 3.47
N GLY A 236 7.58 3.25 3.37
CA GLY A 236 6.32 3.97 3.27
C GLY A 236 5.83 4.56 4.61
N GLY A 237 6.38 4.11 5.75
CA GLY A 237 5.97 4.46 7.11
C GLY A 237 6.92 5.37 7.90
N ASP A 238 8.04 5.81 7.33
CA ASP A 238 9.01 6.66 8.03
C ASP A 238 8.57 8.14 8.07
N GLU A 239 7.94 8.50 9.18
CA GLU A 239 8.32 9.58 10.12
C GLU A 239 7.18 9.76 11.14
N ARG A 240 7.30 9.10 12.30
CA ARG A 240 6.69 9.58 13.54
C ARG A 240 7.63 9.23 14.69
N PRO A 241 8.25 10.22 15.38
CA PRO A 241 8.56 10.06 16.79
C PRO A 241 7.27 9.86 17.61
#